data_AF-A0A524QNQ1-F1
#
_entry.id   AF-A0A524QNQ1-F1
#
_cell.length_a   1.000
_cell.length_b   1.000
_cell.length_c   1.000
_cell.angle_alpha   90.00
_cell.angle_beta   90.00
_cell.angle_gamma   90.00
#
_symmetry.space_group_name_H-M   'P 1'
#
loop_
_entity.id
_entity.type
_entity.pdbx_description
1 polymer ?
#
loop_
_entity_poly.entity_id
_entity_poly.type
_entity_poly.pdbx_seq_one_letter_code
_entity_poly.pdbx_strand_id
1 'polypeptide(L)'
;MKICNRIAGGESLVGILKFAGMPSRSMVMRWLHKHDEFRDLYAIARQAQAEMYANEIISIADEDPVMVMDIKSVGGRDVEVLRVDSAAVQHQRNRVDARKWVASKLLPGKYGDRLEHVGKDGGPVQVSAKIEFV
;
A
#
# COMPACT_ATOMS: atom_id res chain seq x y z
N MET A 1 6.75 -4.12 23.27
CA MET A 1 6.56 -4.18 21.80
C MET A 1 5.16 -3.71 21.38
N LYS A 2 4.83 -2.40 21.48
CA LYS A 2 3.53 -1.88 21.02
C LYS A 2 3.57 -1.37 19.56
N ILE A 3 4.68 -0.80 19.10
CA ILE A 3 4.80 -0.23 17.75
C ILE A 3 4.78 -1.32 16.68
N CYS A 4 5.63 -2.35 16.80
CA CYS A 4 5.71 -3.43 15.80
C CYS A 4 4.37 -4.17 15.65
N ASN A 5 3.68 -4.49 16.74
CA ASN A 5 2.37 -5.15 16.68
C ASN A 5 1.32 -4.31 15.94
N ARG A 6 1.28 -2.99 16.19
CA ARG A 6 0.36 -2.08 15.50
C ARG A 6 0.70 -1.93 14.02
N ILE A 7 1.99 -1.87 13.68
CA ILE A 7 2.46 -1.86 12.29
C ILE A 7 2.02 -3.14 11.58
N ALA A 8 2.27 -4.30 12.19
CA ALA A 8 1.87 -5.59 11.64
C ALA A 8 0.36 -5.66 11.39
N GLY A 9 -0.45 -5.02 12.25
CA GLY A 9 -1.90 -4.87 12.09
C GLY A 9 -2.35 -3.81 11.08
N GLY A 10 -1.47 -3.26 10.24
CA GLY A 10 -1.83 -2.32 9.16
C GLY A 10 -1.67 -0.84 9.50
N GLU A 11 -1.42 -0.47 10.77
CA GLU A 11 -1.32 0.95 11.13
C GLU A 11 -0.04 1.60 10.58
N SER A 12 -0.16 2.84 10.08
CA SER A 12 1.02 3.61 9.69
C SER A 12 1.84 4.04 10.91
N LEU A 13 3.16 4.07 10.77
CA LEU A 13 4.04 4.58 11.84
C LEU A 13 3.63 6.01 12.25
N VAL A 14 3.33 6.88 11.28
CA VAL A 14 2.89 8.25 11.56
C VAL A 14 1.61 8.27 12.39
N GLY A 15 0.62 7.43 12.09
CA GLY A 15 -0.60 7.29 12.88
C GLY A 15 -0.32 6.83 14.30
N ILE A 16 0.52 5.80 14.46
CA ILE A 16 0.92 5.28 15.77
C ILE A 16 1.61 6.36 16.61
N LEU A 17 2.49 7.16 16.03
CA LEU A 17 3.27 8.16 16.77
C LEU A 17 2.46 9.40 17.20
N LYS A 18 1.22 9.56 16.72
CA LYS A 18 0.33 10.67 17.15
C LYS A 18 -0.31 10.43 18.53
N PHE A 19 -0.29 9.20 19.05
CA PHE A 19 -0.93 8.90 20.33
C PHE A 19 -0.10 9.42 21.51
N ALA A 20 -0.78 9.87 22.57
CA ALA A 20 -0.14 10.32 23.80
C ALA A 20 0.77 9.23 24.39
N GLY A 21 1.98 9.61 24.79
CA GLY A 21 2.99 8.69 25.35
C GLY A 21 3.77 7.87 24.31
N MET A 22 3.57 8.10 23.00
CA MET A 22 4.39 7.47 21.96
C MET A 22 5.71 8.22 21.74
N PRO A 23 6.78 7.52 21.34
CA PRO A 23 8.08 8.16 21.08
C PRO A 23 8.01 9.08 19.85
N SER A 24 8.91 10.04 19.77
CA SER A 24 9.03 10.85 18.55
C SER A 24 9.58 10.02 17.39
N ARG A 25 9.34 10.48 16.15
CA ARG A 25 9.90 9.84 14.94
C ARG A 25 11.42 9.69 15.03
N SER A 26 12.12 10.72 15.51
CA SER A 26 13.58 10.70 15.67
C SER A 26 14.06 9.65 16.67
N MET A 27 13.29 9.36 17.72
CA MET A 27 13.61 8.28 18.66
C MET A 27 13.48 6.91 18.00
N VAL A 28 12.38 6.68 17.27
CA VAL A 28 12.17 5.41 16.56
C VAL A 28 13.27 5.16 15.53
N MET A 29 13.63 6.17 14.73
CA MET A 29 14.70 6.04 13.73
C MET A 29 16.05 5.74 14.40
N ARG A 30 16.34 6.36 15.54
CA ARG A 30 17.53 6.07 16.34
C ARG A 30 17.54 4.63 16.85
N TRP A 31 16.40 4.11 17.31
CA TRP A 31 16.29 2.72 17.77
C TRP A 31 16.49 1.72 16.64
N LEU A 32 15.95 1.97 15.45
CA LEU A 32 16.19 1.12 14.27
C LEU A 32 17.67 1.04 13.90
N HIS A 33 18.41 2.12 14.09
CA HIS A 33 19.85 2.14 13.82
C HIS A 33 20.68 1.49 14.93
N LYS A 34 20.29 1.64 16.20
CA LYS A 34 21.12 1.25 17.36
C LYS A 34 20.79 -0.11 17.96
N HIS A 35 19.60 -0.66 17.70
CA HIS A 35 19.11 -1.88 18.37
C HIS A 35 18.72 -2.93 17.33
N ASP A 36 19.57 -3.94 17.16
CA ASP A 36 19.41 -4.98 16.15
C ASP A 36 18.10 -5.75 16.33
N GLU A 37 17.81 -6.21 17.55
CA GLU A 37 16.54 -6.91 17.86
C GLU A 37 15.30 -6.08 17.48
N PHE A 38 15.33 -4.77 17.74
CA PHE A 38 14.20 -3.90 17.38
C PHE A 38 14.08 -3.75 15.86
N ARG A 39 15.21 -3.62 15.16
CA ARG A 39 15.24 -3.54 13.70
C ARG A 39 14.69 -4.81 13.05
N ASP A 40 15.07 -5.98 13.57
CA ASP A 40 14.63 -7.27 13.03
C ASP A 40 13.13 -7.49 13.27
N LEU A 41 12.66 -7.23 14.49
CA LEU A 41 11.23 -7.25 14.81
C LEU A 41 10.44 -6.23 13.99
N TYR A 42 11.01 -5.05 13.72
CA TYR A 42 10.40 -4.05 12.87
C TYR A 42 10.30 -4.54 11.43
N ALA A 43 11.35 -5.15 10.87
CA ALA A 43 11.34 -5.73 9.54
C ALA A 43 10.26 -6.82 9.39
N ILE A 44 10.13 -7.72 10.37
CA ILE A 44 9.06 -8.73 10.42
C ILE A 44 7.69 -8.05 10.44
N ALA A 45 7.51 -7.02 11.27
CA ALA A 45 6.26 -6.28 11.32
C ALA A 45 5.91 -5.58 9.99
N ARG A 46 6.92 -5.08 9.25
CA ARG A 46 6.71 -4.50 7.91
C ARG A 46 6.27 -5.55 6.89
N GLN A 47 6.79 -6.77 6.97
CA GLN A 47 6.33 -7.87 6.12
C GLN A 47 4.90 -8.28 6.45
N ALA A 48 4.57 -8.46 7.74
CA ALA A 48 3.21 -8.74 8.19
C ALA A 48 2.22 -7.62 7.81
N GLN A 49 2.66 -6.36 7.85
CA GLN A 49 1.87 -5.23 7.39
C GLN A 49 1.50 -5.35 5.89
N ALA A 50 2.42 -5.82 5.05
CA ALA A 50 2.15 -6.03 3.63
C ALA A 50 1.03 -7.05 3.43
N GLU A 51 1.05 -8.14 4.21
CA GLU A 51 -0.02 -9.14 4.23
C GLU A 51 -1.35 -8.51 4.67
N MET A 52 -1.36 -7.70 5.74
CA MET A 52 -2.57 -7.02 6.19
C MET A 52 -3.12 -6.09 5.10
N TYR A 53 -2.27 -5.30 4.44
CA TYR A 53 -2.69 -4.43 3.34
C TYR A 53 -3.27 -5.20 2.16
N ALA A 54 -2.71 -6.36 1.82
CA ALA A 54 -3.26 -7.21 0.78
C ALA A 54 -4.67 -7.73 1.13
N ASN A 55 -4.90 -8.12 2.38
CA ASN A 55 -6.22 -8.55 2.85
C ASN A 55 -7.22 -7.38 2.88
N GLU A 56 -6.83 -6.21 3.39
CA GLU A 56 -7.70 -5.03 3.45
C GLU A 56 -8.14 -4.55 2.06
N ILE A 57 -7.35 -4.77 1.00
CA ILE A 57 -7.74 -4.35 -0.35
C ILE A 57 -9.08 -4.98 -0.76
N ILE A 58 -9.30 -6.25 -0.44
CA ILE A 58 -10.55 -6.94 -0.79
C ILE A 58 -11.71 -6.36 0.02
N SER A 59 -11.54 -6.23 1.34
CA SER A 59 -12.57 -5.63 2.19
C SER A 59 -12.93 -4.22 1.74
N ILE A 60 -11.95 -3.42 1.32
CA ILE A 60 -12.18 -2.07 0.81
C ILE A 60 -12.88 -2.12 -0.54
N ALA A 61 -12.51 -3.02 -1.45
CA ALA A 61 -13.16 -3.13 -2.77
C ALA A 61 -14.62 -3.55 -2.66
N ASP A 62 -14.95 -4.38 -1.66
CA ASP A 62 -16.30 -4.90 -1.42
C ASP A 62 -17.17 -3.98 -0.55
N GLU A 63 -16.63 -2.87 -0.02
CA GLU A 63 -17.42 -1.84 0.68
C GLU A 63 -18.46 -1.23 -0.26
N ASP A 64 -19.73 -1.20 0.18
CA ASP A 64 -20.83 -0.59 -0.56
C ASP A 64 -20.53 0.89 -0.88
N PRO A 65 -20.80 1.36 -2.11
CA PRO A 65 -20.54 2.73 -2.48
C PRO A 65 -21.48 3.69 -1.73
N VAL A 66 -20.94 4.85 -1.35
CA VAL A 66 -21.75 5.91 -0.74
C VAL A 66 -22.75 6.42 -1.77
N MET A 67 -24.03 6.40 -1.40
CA MET A 67 -25.11 6.99 -2.18
C MET A 67 -25.39 8.41 -1.70
N VAL A 68 -25.54 9.34 -2.63
CA VAL A 68 -25.87 10.74 -2.37
C VAL A 68 -27.14 11.14 -3.11
N MET A 69 -27.90 12.03 -2.48
CA MET A 69 -29.03 12.70 -3.13
C MET A 69 -28.50 13.68 -4.17
N ASP A 70 -29.12 13.67 -5.34
CA ASP A 70 -28.83 14.58 -6.45
C ASP A 70 -30.13 15.05 -7.08
N ILE A 71 -30.09 16.15 -7.82
CA ILE A 71 -31.26 16.71 -8.51
C ILE A 71 -31.00 16.68 -10.00
N LYS A 72 -31.89 16.01 -10.74
CA LYS A 72 -31.86 16.01 -12.22
C LYS A 72 -33.11 16.66 -12.76
N SER A 73 -32.94 17.57 -13.72
CA SER A 73 -34.07 18.13 -14.45
C SER A 73 -34.49 17.18 -15.57
N VAL A 74 -35.73 16.70 -15.53
CA VAL A 74 -36.32 15.82 -16.54
C VAL A 74 -37.58 16.48 -17.08
N GLY A 75 -37.52 16.93 -18.33
CA GLY A 75 -38.65 17.62 -18.98
C GLY A 75 -39.05 18.92 -18.28
N GLY A 76 -38.08 19.67 -17.73
CA GLY A 76 -38.32 20.95 -17.04
C GLY A 76 -38.82 20.81 -15.60
N ARG A 77 -38.83 19.61 -15.03
CA ARG A 77 -39.11 19.37 -13.60
C ARG A 77 -37.89 18.79 -12.91
N ASP A 78 -37.58 19.33 -11.74
CA ASP A 78 -36.51 18.81 -10.89
C ASP A 78 -36.98 17.54 -10.18
N VAL A 79 -36.18 16.48 -10.31
CA VAL A 79 -36.44 15.17 -9.72
C VAL A 79 -35.25 14.80 -8.85
N GLU A 80 -35.53 14.49 -7.59
CA GLU A 80 -34.55 13.92 -6.68
C GLU A 80 -34.22 12.48 -7.09
N VAL A 81 -32.93 12.20 -7.21
CA VAL A 81 -32.42 10.87 -7.55
C VAL A 81 -31.31 10.48 -6.59
N LEU A 82 -31.25 9.19 -6.25
CA LEU A 82 -30.09 8.62 -5.60
C LEU A 82 -29.06 8.26 -6.65
N ARG A 83 -27.82 8.70 -6.45
CA ARG A 83 -26.68 8.25 -7.27
C ARG A 83 -25.51 7.86 -6.40
N VAL A 84 -24.64 7.04 -6.98
CA VAL A 84 -23.33 6.75 -6.40
C VAL A 84 -22.51 8.03 -6.37
N ASP A 85 -21.85 8.29 -5.23
CA ASP A 85 -20.88 9.36 -5.10
C ASP A 85 -19.55 8.95 -5.76
N SER A 86 -19.23 9.62 -6.87
CA SER A 86 -17.97 9.40 -7.59
C SER A 86 -16.76 9.78 -6.75
N ALA A 87 -16.86 10.74 -5.82
CA ALA A 87 -15.76 11.11 -4.94
C ALA A 87 -15.47 9.98 -3.93
N ALA A 88 -16.50 9.37 -3.35
CA ALA A 88 -16.36 8.19 -2.49
C ALA A 88 -15.74 7.00 -3.25
N VAL A 89 -16.20 6.71 -4.47
CA VAL A 89 -15.62 5.64 -5.31
C VAL A 89 -14.14 5.91 -5.60
N GLN A 90 -13.77 7.15 -5.95
CA GLN A 90 -12.37 7.51 -6.18
C GLN A 90 -11.54 7.41 -4.90
N HIS A 91 -12.09 7.78 -3.75
CA HIS A 91 -11.42 7.62 -2.46
C HIS A 91 -11.16 6.14 -2.12
N GLN A 92 -12.13 5.26 -2.33
CA GLN A 92 -12.01 3.81 -2.16
C GLN A 92 -10.93 3.23 -3.08
N ARG A 93 -10.94 3.63 -4.37
CA ARG A 93 -9.89 3.26 -5.33
C ARG A 93 -8.51 3.72 -4.87
N ASN A 94 -8.37 4.97 -4.43
CA ASN A 94 -7.09 5.50 -3.93
C ASN A 94 -6.58 4.71 -2.71
N ARG A 95 -7.47 4.27 -1.81
CA ARG A 95 -7.12 3.43 -0.67
C ARG A 95 -6.58 2.06 -1.10
N VAL A 96 -7.20 1.44 -2.11
CA VAL A 96 -6.76 0.18 -2.70
C VAL A 96 -5.40 0.35 -3.37
N ASP A 97 -5.26 1.36 -4.24
CA ASP A 97 -4.03 1.61 -4.99
C ASP A 97 -2.84 1.93 -4.07
N ALA A 98 -3.05 2.74 -3.04
CA ALA A 98 -2.02 3.03 -2.04
C ALA A 98 -1.55 1.77 -1.31
N ARG A 99 -2.48 0.89 -0.89
CA ARG A 99 -2.15 -0.37 -0.21
C ARG A 99 -1.41 -1.34 -1.13
N LYS A 100 -1.86 -1.46 -2.38
CA LYS A 100 -1.21 -2.28 -3.40
C LYS A 100 0.23 -1.83 -3.62
N TRP A 101 0.45 -0.53 -3.77
CA TRP A 101 1.78 0.04 -3.94
C TRP A 101 2.66 -0.20 -2.71
N VAL A 102 2.16 0.01 -1.49
CA VAL A 102 2.97 -0.23 -0.29
C VAL A 102 3.29 -1.72 -0.13
N ALA A 103 2.31 -2.61 -0.30
CA ALA A 103 2.51 -4.06 -0.18
C ALA A 103 3.57 -4.56 -1.18
N SER A 104 3.56 -4.06 -2.42
CA SER A 104 4.56 -4.41 -3.44
C SER A 104 5.97 -3.95 -3.11
N LYS A 105 6.13 -2.87 -2.33
CA LYS A 105 7.45 -2.40 -1.86
C LYS A 105 7.91 -3.09 -0.58
N LEU A 106 7.00 -3.50 0.29
CA LEU A 106 7.34 -4.17 1.54
C LEU A 106 7.61 -5.67 1.38
N LEU A 107 6.93 -6.32 0.43
CA LEU A 107 7.10 -7.74 0.16
C LEU A 107 7.14 -8.01 -1.36
N PRO A 108 8.16 -7.49 -2.08
CA PRO A 108 8.21 -7.52 -3.55
C PRO A 108 8.22 -8.93 -4.13
N GLY A 109 8.78 -9.94 -3.43
CA GLY A 109 8.75 -11.32 -3.92
C GLY A 109 7.35 -11.91 -4.07
N LYS A 110 6.38 -11.43 -3.26
CA LYS A 110 4.99 -11.89 -3.27
C LYS A 110 4.06 -10.94 -4.03
N TYR A 111 4.20 -9.63 -3.80
CA TYR A 111 3.28 -8.61 -4.28
C TYR A 111 3.91 -7.63 -5.29
N GLY A 112 5.19 -7.79 -5.61
CA GLY A 112 5.86 -7.01 -6.64
C GLY A 112 5.53 -7.51 -8.04
N ASP A 113 5.64 -6.60 -9.01
CA ASP A 113 5.51 -6.95 -10.42
C ASP A 113 6.69 -7.86 -10.81
N ARG A 114 6.37 -9.01 -11.44
CA ARG A 114 7.40 -9.87 -12.02
C ARG A 114 7.65 -9.43 -13.44
N LEU A 115 8.89 -9.08 -13.73
CA LEU A 115 9.35 -8.84 -15.10
C LEU A 115 10.05 -10.08 -15.62
N GLU A 116 9.61 -10.58 -16.77
CA GLU A 116 10.32 -11.61 -17.51
C GLU A 116 11.25 -10.93 -18.52
N HIS A 117 12.53 -11.31 -18.51
CA HIS A 117 13.51 -10.83 -19.49
C HIS A 117 13.66 -11.87 -20.59
N VAL A 118 13.14 -11.53 -21.78
CA VAL A 118 13.31 -12.33 -22.99
C VAL A 118 14.16 -11.59 -24.01
N GLY A 119 14.90 -12.34 -24.83
CA GLY A 119 15.62 -11.83 -25.97
C GLY A 119 14.69 -11.46 -27.13
N LYS A 120 15.28 -11.07 -28.26
CA LYS A 120 14.54 -10.72 -29.47
C LYS A 120 13.58 -11.86 -29.85
N ASP A 121 12.34 -11.49 -30.19
CA ASP A 121 11.26 -12.41 -30.60
C ASP A 121 10.97 -13.53 -29.59
N GLY A 122 11.18 -13.29 -28.28
CA GLY A 122 10.99 -14.28 -27.22
C GLY A 122 12.13 -15.30 -27.11
N GLY A 123 13.20 -15.12 -27.88
CA GLY A 123 14.37 -15.99 -27.85
C GLY A 123 15.29 -15.75 -26.65
N PRO A 124 16.44 -16.45 -26.58
CA PRO A 124 17.41 -16.28 -25.51
C PRO A 124 18.00 -14.85 -25.47
N VAL A 125 18.20 -14.31 -24.27
CA VAL A 125 18.92 -13.05 -24.07
C VAL A 125 20.35 -13.20 -24.59
N GLN A 126 20.72 -12.38 -25.58
CA GLN A 126 22.06 -12.36 -26.17
C GLN A 126 22.95 -11.39 -25.40
N VAL A 127 24.14 -11.85 -24.99
CA VAL A 127 25.11 -11.03 -24.26
C VAL A 127 26.43 -11.01 -25.04
N SER A 128 26.94 -9.82 -25.36
CA SER A 128 28.26 -9.60 -25.97
C SER A 128 29.10 -8.73 -25.05
N ALA A 129 30.28 -9.21 -24.66
CA ALA A 129 31.20 -8.50 -23.78
C ALA A 129 32.60 -8.41 -24.43
N LYS A 130 33.21 -7.22 -24.38
CA LYS A 130 34.61 -7.01 -24.77
C LYS A 130 35.47 -7.03 -23.51
N ILE A 131 36.49 -7.90 -23.48
CA ILE A 131 37.40 -8.04 -22.35
C ILE A 131 38.77 -7.48 -22.78
N GLU A 132 39.30 -6.53 -22.01
CA GLU A 132 40.65 -6.00 -22.17
C GLU A 132 41.47 -6.41 -20.94
N PHE A 133 42.65 -7.01 -21.18
CA PHE A 133 43.59 -7.36 -20.12
C PHE A 133 44.57 -6.19 -19.91
N VAL A 134 44.82 -5.85 -18.64
CA VAL A 134 45.82 -4.85 -18.21
C VAL A 134 47.14 -5.56 -17.92
#